data_AF-A0A022QTH4-F1
#
_entry.id   AF-A0A022QTH4-F1
#
_cell.length_a   1.000
_cell.length_b   1.000
_cell.length_c   1.000
_cell.angle_alpha   90.00
_cell.angle_beta   90.00
_cell.angle_gamma   90.00
#
_symmetry.space_group_name_H-M   'P 1'
#
loop_
_entity.id
_entity.type
_entity.pdbx_description
1 polymer ?
#
loop_
_entity_poly.entity_id
_entity_poly.type
_entity_poly.pdbx_seq_one_letter_code
_entity_poly.pdbx_strand_id
1 'polypeptide(L)'
;MEKGRNCYSDEHYLPTYFYMLDPAGISNWSVTHVDWSEGKWHPKAYRAEDVTPELMRNLTSISESVHVTSDEKKEVQIKSCLWNGSERPCYLFARKFLPETLDNLMLLFPNYTNYTSI
;
A
#
# COMPACT_ATOMS: atom_id res chain seq x y z
N MET A 1 -3.09 -20.59 -18.14
CA MET A 1 -3.51 -20.25 -16.76
C MET A 1 -4.42 -21.36 -16.27
N GLU A 2 -3.99 -22.14 -15.28
CA GLU A 2 -4.87 -23.14 -14.67
C GLU A 2 -5.89 -22.45 -13.77
N LYS A 3 -7.16 -22.87 -13.86
CA LYS A 3 -8.25 -22.44 -12.96
C LYS A 3 -8.45 -20.91 -12.84
N GLY A 4 -8.15 -20.14 -13.89
CA GLY A 4 -8.32 -18.68 -13.87
C GLY A 4 -7.33 -17.93 -12.98
N ARG A 5 -6.29 -18.61 -12.46
CA ARG A 5 -5.21 -17.97 -11.71
C ARG A 5 -4.20 -17.38 -12.67
N ASN A 6 -4.01 -16.06 -12.56
CA ASN A 6 -2.98 -15.34 -13.27
C ASN A 6 -1.74 -15.32 -12.38
N CYS A 7 -0.61 -15.78 -12.92
CA CYS A 7 0.66 -15.79 -12.21
C CYS A 7 1.61 -14.85 -12.95
N TYR A 8 1.78 -13.63 -12.42
CA TYR A 8 2.77 -12.68 -12.92
C TYR A 8 4.06 -12.87 -12.13
N SER A 9 5.16 -13.11 -12.84
CA SER A 9 6.42 -13.51 -12.20
C SER A 9 6.94 -12.45 -11.23
N ASP A 10 6.79 -11.17 -11.57
CA ASP A 10 7.18 -10.02 -10.77
C ASP A 10 6.31 -9.83 -9.51
N GLU A 11 5.07 -10.32 -9.50
CA GLU A 11 4.19 -10.25 -8.34
C GLU A 11 4.43 -11.38 -7.32
N HIS A 12 4.99 -12.52 -7.76
CA HIS A 12 5.12 -13.72 -6.92
C HIS A 12 6.55 -14.16 -6.64
N TYR A 13 7.49 -13.97 -7.56
CA TYR A 13 8.82 -14.58 -7.46
C TYR A 13 9.58 -14.12 -6.21
N LEU A 14 9.71 -12.80 -6.02
CA LEU A 14 10.46 -12.25 -4.88
C LEU A 14 9.79 -12.57 -3.53
N PRO A 15 8.47 -12.35 -3.33
CA PRO A 15 7.80 -12.74 -2.08
C PRO A 15 7.95 -14.23 -1.76
N THR A 16 7.77 -15.10 -2.75
CA THR A 16 7.93 -16.56 -2.55
C THR A 16 9.36 -16.93 -2.21
N TYR A 17 10.33 -16.39 -2.94
CA TYR A 17 11.74 -16.70 -2.71
C TYR A 17 12.21 -16.25 -1.32
N PHE A 18 11.90 -15.02 -0.90
CA PHE A 18 12.28 -14.55 0.43
C PHE A 18 11.58 -15.31 1.54
N TYR A 19 10.31 -15.66 1.37
CA TYR A 19 9.59 -16.48 2.34
C TYR A 19 10.20 -17.88 2.51
N MET A 20 10.72 -18.48 1.44
CA MET A 20 11.43 -19.76 1.51
C MET A 20 12.80 -19.65 2.22
N LEU A 21 13.48 -18.50 2.10
CA LEU A 21 14.80 -18.28 2.68
C LEU A 21 14.74 -17.92 4.17
N ASP A 22 13.92 -16.93 4.53
CA ASP A 22 13.77 -16.44 5.90
C ASP A 22 12.38 -15.80 6.08
N PRO A 23 11.36 -16.60 6.44
CA PRO A 23 10.02 -16.07 6.65
C PRO A 23 9.92 -15.15 7.87
N ALA A 24 10.89 -15.18 8.80
CA ALA A 24 10.93 -14.32 9.98
C ALA A 24 11.60 -12.96 9.69
N GLY A 25 12.46 -12.90 8.67
CA GLY A 25 13.17 -11.70 8.25
C GLY A 25 12.39 -10.75 7.33
N ILE A 26 11.18 -11.14 6.90
CA ILE A 26 10.35 -10.32 5.99
C ILE A 26 9.00 -9.93 6.60
N SER A 27 8.49 -8.77 6.18
CA SER A 27 7.11 -8.36 6.44
C SER A 27 6.17 -8.92 5.37
N ASN A 28 4.95 -9.28 5.79
CA ASN A 28 3.87 -9.76 4.93
C ASN A 28 3.15 -8.59 4.19
N TRP A 29 3.70 -7.38 4.22
CA TRP A 29 3.11 -6.19 3.61
C TRP A 29 4.21 -5.32 2.97
N SER A 30 3.82 -4.47 2.03
CA SER A 30 4.72 -3.55 1.34
C SER A 30 4.68 -2.15 1.98
N VAL A 31 5.75 -1.39 1.83
CA VAL A 31 5.82 0.03 2.28
C VAL A 31 5.09 1.00 1.34
N THR A 32 4.37 0.52 0.33
CA THR A 32 3.64 1.35 -0.63
C THR A 32 2.15 1.15 -0.47
N HIS A 33 1.41 2.21 -0.15
CA HIS A 33 -0.04 2.22 -0.17
C HIS A 33 -0.54 2.11 -1.62
N VAL A 34 -1.52 1.23 -1.84
CA VAL A 34 -2.17 1.04 -3.12
C VAL A 34 -3.67 0.94 -2.90
N ASP A 35 -4.45 1.79 -3.56
CA ASP A 35 -5.91 1.79 -3.46
C ASP A 35 -6.53 0.75 -4.39
N TRP A 36 -7.01 -0.35 -3.78
CA TRP A 36 -7.70 -1.45 -4.47
C TRP A 36 -9.22 -1.39 -4.33
N SER A 37 -9.79 -0.28 -3.86
CA SER A 37 -11.24 -0.14 -3.60
C SER A 37 -12.12 -0.45 -4.82
N GLU A 38 -11.61 -0.25 -6.04
CA GLU A 38 -12.33 -0.55 -7.28
C GLU A 38 -12.41 -2.04 -7.63
N GLY A 39 -11.58 -2.89 -7.02
CA GLY A 39 -11.57 -4.34 -7.28
C GLY A 39 -11.24 -4.75 -8.72
N LYS A 40 -10.61 -3.86 -9.49
CA LYS A 40 -10.16 -4.12 -10.87
C LYS A 40 -8.76 -4.75 -10.88
N TRP A 41 -8.33 -5.19 -12.07
CA TRP A 41 -6.95 -5.66 -12.33
C TRP A 41 -5.87 -4.64 -11.99
N HIS A 42 -6.22 -3.36 -11.96
CA HIS A 42 -5.29 -2.26 -11.70
C HIS A 42 -5.87 -1.42 -10.56
N PRO A 43 -5.02 -0.87 -9.69
CA PRO A 43 -5.48 -0.04 -8.59
C PRO A 43 -6.07 1.29 -9.10
N LYS A 44 -6.90 1.91 -8.25
CA LYS A 44 -7.47 3.23 -8.50
C LYS A 44 -6.35 4.21 -8.81
N ALA A 45 -6.57 5.04 -9.83
CA ALA A 45 -5.70 6.17 -10.12
C ALA A 45 -6.30 7.45 -9.51
N TYR A 46 -5.54 8.14 -8.67
CA TYR A 46 -5.89 9.45 -8.14
C TYR A 46 -5.73 10.51 -9.23
N ARG A 47 -6.79 11.31 -9.42
CA ARG A 47 -6.83 12.49 -10.28
C ARG A 47 -6.54 13.74 -9.47
N ALA A 48 -6.37 14.88 -10.14
CA ALA A 48 -6.09 16.15 -9.47
C ALA A 48 -7.10 16.48 -8.37
N GLU A 49 -8.40 16.24 -8.62
CA GLU A 49 -9.50 16.46 -7.67
C GLU A 49 -9.50 15.52 -6.45
N ASP A 50 -8.89 14.33 -6.57
CA ASP A 50 -8.77 13.41 -5.43
C ASP A 50 -7.68 13.88 -4.43
N VAL A 51 -6.70 14.67 -4.89
CA VAL A 51 -5.56 15.11 -4.06
C VAL A 51 -5.99 16.28 -3.17
N THR A 52 -6.57 15.93 -2.03
CA THR A 52 -7.09 16.85 -1.02
C THR A 52 -6.30 16.76 0.29
N PRO A 53 -6.36 17.79 1.17
CA PRO A 53 -5.81 17.70 2.52
C PRO A 53 -6.35 16.51 3.32
N GLU A 54 -7.59 16.10 3.05
CA GLU A 54 -8.20 14.92 3.67
C GLU A 54 -7.53 13.63 3.18
N LEU A 55 -7.32 13.48 1.86
CA LEU A 55 -6.58 12.33 1.33
C LEU A 55 -5.19 12.24 1.96
N MET A 56 -4.45 13.36 2.02
CA MET A 56 -3.12 13.38 2.59
C MET A 56 -3.13 12.95 4.07
N ARG A 57 -4.07 13.48 4.86
CA ARG A 57 -4.25 13.07 6.27
C ARG A 57 -4.52 11.57 6.37
N ASN A 58 -5.44 11.06 5.57
CA ASN A 58 -5.84 9.65 5.60
C ASN A 58 -4.66 8.74 5.25
N LEU A 59 -3.90 9.07 4.21
CA LEU A 59 -2.71 8.29 3.81
C LEU A 59 -1.62 8.28 4.89
N THR A 60 -1.39 9.40 5.58
CA THR A 60 -0.38 9.50 6.64
C THR A 60 -0.78 8.88 7.97
N SER A 61 -2.08 8.66 8.19
CA SER A 61 -2.62 8.13 9.44
C SER A 61 -2.90 6.62 9.40
N ILE A 62 -2.51 5.92 8.33
CA ILE A 62 -2.76 4.47 8.22
C ILE A 62 -1.82 3.70 9.18
N SER A 63 -2.43 3.05 10.17
CA SER A 63 -1.76 2.19 11.16
C SER A 63 -1.99 0.69 10.93
N GLU A 64 -2.86 0.34 9.98
CA GLU A 64 -3.18 -1.05 9.64
C GLU A 64 -3.01 -1.34 8.15
N SER A 65 -2.38 -2.48 7.85
CA SER A 65 -2.31 -3.04 6.51
C SER A 65 -3.46 -4.00 6.30
N VAL A 66 -4.26 -3.76 5.25
CA VAL A 66 -5.38 -4.63 4.85
C VAL A 66 -4.99 -5.40 3.59
N HIS A 67 -5.08 -6.72 3.66
CA HIS A 67 -4.87 -7.61 2.52
C HIS A 67 -6.15 -8.40 2.23
N VAL A 68 -6.56 -8.44 0.97
CA VAL A 68 -7.73 -9.20 0.52
C VAL A 68 -7.27 -10.27 -0.45
N THR A 69 -7.64 -11.52 -0.18
CA THR A 69 -7.28 -12.64 -1.05
C THR A 69 -8.04 -12.59 -2.37
N SER A 70 -7.41 -13.13 -3.42
CA SER A 70 -7.99 -13.21 -4.77
C SER A 70 -8.77 -14.50 -5.04
N ASP A 71 -8.96 -15.35 -4.03
CA ASP A 71 -9.70 -16.61 -4.16
C ASP A 71 -11.22 -16.37 -4.30
N GLU A 72 -11.97 -17.39 -4.75
CA GLU A 72 -13.44 -17.33 -4.91
C GLU A 72 -14.14 -16.84 -3.63
N LYS A 73 -13.64 -17.32 -2.48
CA LYS A 73 -13.99 -16.79 -1.17
C LYS A 73 -12.96 -15.74 -0.76
N LYS A 74 -13.37 -14.48 -0.77
CA LYS A 74 -12.53 -13.36 -0.30
C LYS A 74 -12.34 -13.43 1.20
N GLU A 75 -11.09 -13.43 1.62
CA GLU A 75 -10.69 -13.32 3.03
C GLU A 75 -9.96 -12.00 3.23
N VAL A 76 -10.29 -11.30 4.31
CA VAL A 76 -9.67 -10.03 4.68
C VAL A 76 -8.74 -10.26 5.86
N GLN A 77 -7.48 -9.94 5.67
CA GLN A 77 -6.44 -9.97 6.69
C GLN A 77 -6.09 -8.54 7.08
N ILE A 78 -6.14 -8.23 8.36
CA ILE A 78 -5.79 -6.93 8.90
C ILE A 78 -4.61 -7.12 9.83
N LYS A 79 -3.54 -6.34 9.64
CA LYS A 79 -2.33 -6.40 10.45
C LYS A 79 -1.93 -5.00 10.88
N SER A 80 -1.78 -4.79 12.17
CA SER A 80 -1.21 -3.55 12.71
C SER A 80 0.27 -3.44 12.30
N CYS A 81 0.69 -2.25 11.89
CA CYS A 81 2.05 -1.98 11.43
C CYS A 81 2.98 -1.74 12.62
N LEU A 82 3.35 -2.84 13.26
CA LEU A 82 4.25 -2.85 14.41
C LEU A 82 5.66 -3.25 13.98
N TRP A 83 6.64 -2.46 14.40
CA TRP A 83 8.06 -2.78 14.28
C TRP A 83 8.69 -2.83 15.67
N ASN A 84 9.19 -4.00 16.08
CA ASN A 84 9.71 -4.24 17.43
C ASN A 84 8.75 -3.81 18.56
N GLY A 85 7.44 -4.03 18.35
CA GLY A 85 6.40 -3.69 19.34
C GLY A 85 6.00 -2.21 19.39
N SER A 86 6.60 -1.33 18.59
CA SER A 86 6.19 0.07 18.44
C SER A 86 5.39 0.27 17.15
N GLU A 87 4.35 1.10 17.22
CA GLU A 87 3.62 1.54 16.03
C GLU A 87 4.54 2.33 15.10
N ARG A 88 4.50 1.98 13.81
CA ARG A 88 5.19 2.68 12.74
C ARG A 88 4.21 2.94 11.59
N PRO A 89 4.45 3.98 10.76
CA PRO A 89 3.69 4.17 9.55
C PRO A 89 3.72 2.91 8.69
N CYS A 90 2.55 2.45 8.24
CA CYS A 90 2.47 1.28 7.36
C CYS A 90 3.17 1.51 6.01
N TYR A 91 3.07 2.75 5.51
CA TYR A 91 3.44 3.10 4.16
C TYR A 91 4.32 4.36 4.16
N LEU A 92 5.36 4.32 3.33
CA LEU A 92 6.27 5.43 3.05
C LEU A 92 5.99 6.03 1.66
N PHE A 93 5.37 5.25 0.79
CA PHE A 93 5.02 5.63 -0.57
C PHE A 93 3.53 5.38 -0.82
N ALA A 94 2.98 6.02 -1.85
CA ALA A 94 1.64 5.74 -2.33
C ALA A 94 1.61 5.78 -3.87
N ARG A 95 0.72 4.98 -4.46
CA ARG A 95 0.38 5.00 -5.90
C ARG A 95 -1.12 4.73 -6.05
N LYS A 96 -1.77 5.08 -7.15
CA LYS A 96 -1.28 5.51 -8.47
C LYS A 96 -1.75 6.94 -8.73
N PHE A 97 -0.83 7.89 -8.75
CA PHE A 97 -1.16 9.28 -9.04
C PHE A 97 -1.00 9.56 -10.53
N LEU A 98 -1.99 10.19 -11.15
CA LEU A 98 -1.88 10.62 -12.55
C LEU A 98 -0.99 11.87 -12.68
N PRO A 99 -0.39 12.16 -13.84
CA PRO A 99 0.54 13.28 -13.99
C PRO A 99 -0.03 14.64 -13.55
N GLU A 100 -1.32 14.89 -13.78
CA GLU A 100 -2.02 16.12 -13.40
C GLU A 100 -2.13 16.36 -11.88
N THR A 101 -1.77 15.37 -11.05
CA THR A 101 -1.77 15.51 -9.58
C THR A 101 -0.57 16.25 -9.02
N LEU A 102 0.50 16.42 -9.83
CA LEU A 102 1.81 16.87 -9.37
C LEU A 102 1.74 18.17 -8.58
N ASP A 103 1.06 19.19 -9.10
CA ASP A 103 1.01 20.51 -8.47
C ASP A 103 0.31 20.47 -7.11
N ASN A 104 -0.79 19.72 -7.00
CA ASN A 104 -1.51 19.54 -5.73
C ASN A 104 -0.68 18.76 -4.72
N LEU A 105 0.05 17.72 -5.17
CA LEU A 105 0.96 16.97 -4.31
C LEU A 105 2.10 17.85 -3.80
N MET A 106 2.74 18.62 -4.68
CA MET A 106 3.82 19.54 -4.30
C MET A 106 3.35 20.62 -3.31
N LEU A 107 2.11 21.09 -3.47
CA LEU A 107 1.51 22.07 -2.56
C LEU A 107 1.20 21.47 -1.18
N LEU A 108 0.64 20.26 -1.13
CA LEU A 108 0.13 19.68 0.11
C LEU A 108 1.18 18.89 0.90
N PHE A 109 2.06 18.16 0.22
CA PHE A 109 2.99 17.21 0.85
C PHE A 109 3.86 17.81 1.98
N PRO A 110 4.36 19.06 1.90
CA PRO A 110 5.11 19.68 3.00
C PRO A 110 4.33 19.75 4.34
N ASN A 111 3.00 19.90 4.29
CA ASN A 111 2.17 20.01 5.50
C ASN A 111 2.02 18.68 6.25
N TYR A 112 2.37 17.55 5.60
CA TYR A 112 2.18 16.20 6.12
C TYR A 112 3.50 15.46 6.31
N THR A 113 4.63 16.13 6.07
CA THR A 113 5.99 15.57 6.17
C THR A 113 6.82 16.19 7.29
N ASN A 114 6.21 16.96 8.20
CA ASN A 114 6.90 17.48 9.37
C ASN A 114 7.24 16.34 10.34
N TYR A 115 8.40 15.74 10.14
CA TYR A 115 9.13 14.93 11.10
C TYR A 115 9.63 15.81 12.25
N THR A 116 8.73 16.24 13.12
CA THR A 116 9.12 16.62 14.49
C THR A 116 9.17 15.35 15.33
N SER A 117 10.40 14.97 15.70
CA SER A 117 10.79 13.94 16.68
C SER A 117 10.93 12.50 16.13
N ILE A 118 12.08 12.24 15.52
CA ILE A 118 12.82 10.99 15.74
C ILE A 118 13.72 11.21 16.96
#